data_AF-A0A076E5R4-F1
#
_entry.id   AF-A0A076E5R4-F1
#
_cell.length_a   1.000
_cell.length_b   1.000
_cell.length_c   1.000
_cell.angle_alpha   90.00
_cell.angle_beta   90.00
_cell.angle_gamma   90.00
#
_symmetry.space_group_name_H-M   'P 1'
#
loop_
_entity.id
_entity.type
_entity.pdbx_description
1 polymer ?
#
loop_
_entity_poly.entity_id
_entity_poly.type
_entity_poly.pdbx_seq_one_letter_code
_entity_poly.pdbx_strand_id
1 'polypeptide(L)'
;MTRAQVKNTMTMMKKQCLPKTGATEDKVARIEEGVFIEEHSVMCYIACVYKAIQVVNNDRLDMGLVSKQIDLLYPQNMKEPAKKAAGQCVSIQDKYSDMCEAIFYATKCYYEADPSSFIFP
;
A
#
# COMPACT_ATOMS: atom_id res chain seq x y z
N MET A 1 10.33 6.90 11.58
CA MET A 1 11.42 7.41 10.71
C MET A 1 10.99 8.73 10.09
N THR A 2 11.77 9.38 9.21
CA THR A 2 11.25 10.46 8.33
C THR A 2 10.52 9.88 7.12
N ARG A 3 9.66 10.65 6.43
CA ARG A 3 8.97 10.18 5.20
C ARG A 3 9.96 9.63 4.16
N ALA A 4 11.07 10.34 3.94
CA ALA A 4 12.12 9.91 3.01
C ALA A 4 12.79 8.59 3.45
N GLN A 5 13.03 8.39 4.75
CA GLN A 5 13.59 7.13 5.26
C GLN A 5 12.62 5.95 5.11
N VAL A 6 11.31 6.18 5.32
CA VAL A 6 10.29 5.14 5.07
C VAL A 6 10.28 4.76 3.60
N LYS A 7 10.25 5.74 2.69
CA LYS A 7 10.28 5.50 1.24
C LYS A 7 11.54 4.75 0.80
N ASN A 8 12.70 5.12 1.35
CA ASN A 8 13.95 4.43 1.07
C ASN A 8 13.91 2.95 1.54
N THR A 9 13.33 2.69 2.72
CA THR A 9 13.11 1.32 3.21
C THR A 9 12.25 0.51 2.24
N MET A 10 11.20 1.13 1.67
CA MET A 10 10.27 0.47 0.75
C MET A 10 10.80 0.35 -0.69
N THR A 11 11.86 1.08 -1.07
CA THR A 11 12.44 1.04 -2.42
C THR A 11 12.93 -0.36 -2.82
N MET A 12 13.39 -1.17 -1.85
CA MET A 12 13.75 -2.57 -2.10
C MET A 12 12.54 -3.41 -2.55
N MET A 13 11.36 -3.12 -1.99
CA MET A 13 10.11 -3.81 -2.32
C MET A 13 9.67 -3.49 -3.76
N LYS A 14 9.80 -2.23 -4.19
CA LYS A 14 9.58 -1.84 -5.60
C LYS A 14 10.41 -2.69 -6.56
N LYS A 15 11.73 -2.77 -6.32
CA LYS A 15 12.66 -3.56 -7.16
C LYS A 15 12.31 -5.04 -7.19
N GLN A 16 11.82 -5.58 -6.08
CA GLN A 16 11.42 -6.98 -5.98
C GLN A 16 10.09 -7.26 -6.70
N CYS A 17 9.15 -6.32 -6.67
CA CYS A 17 7.77 -6.54 -7.13
C CYS A 17 7.58 -6.30 -8.63
N LEU A 18 8.27 -5.32 -9.23
CA LEU A 18 8.18 -5.06 -10.69
C LEU A 18 8.33 -6.33 -11.56
N PRO A 19 9.41 -7.13 -11.43
CA PRO A 19 9.57 -8.32 -12.26
C PRO A 19 8.56 -9.44 -11.94
N LYS A 20 8.03 -9.48 -10.71
CA LYS A 20 7.07 -10.51 -10.28
C LYS A 20 5.67 -10.31 -10.87
N THR A 21 5.29 -9.06 -11.13
CA THR A 21 3.92 -8.71 -11.54
C THR A 21 3.83 -8.29 -13.00
N GLY A 22 4.98 -8.05 -13.65
CA GLY A 22 5.02 -7.53 -15.02
C GLY A 22 4.59 -6.06 -15.12
N ALA A 23 4.45 -5.36 -14.00
CA ALA A 23 4.24 -3.92 -14.00
C ALA A 23 5.51 -3.19 -14.47
N THR A 24 5.31 -2.09 -15.20
CA THR A 24 6.41 -1.23 -15.63
C THR A 24 6.60 -0.08 -14.65
N GLU A 25 7.83 0.46 -14.58
CA GLU A 25 8.17 1.51 -13.62
C GLU A 25 7.34 2.78 -13.81
N ASP A 26 7.07 3.17 -15.06
CA ASP A 26 6.26 4.35 -15.41
C ASP A 26 4.82 4.26 -14.89
N LYS A 27 4.24 3.05 -14.87
CA LYS A 27 2.86 2.83 -14.41
C LYS A 27 2.70 2.87 -12.90
N VAL A 28 3.77 2.63 -12.15
CA VAL A 28 3.72 2.54 -10.69
C VAL A 28 4.41 3.70 -9.98
N ALA A 29 5.23 4.49 -10.68
CA ALA A 29 6.05 5.56 -10.10
C ALA A 29 5.24 6.66 -9.40
N ARG A 30 3.97 6.83 -9.78
CA ARG A 30 3.11 7.93 -9.33
C ARG A 30 1.98 7.49 -8.38
N ILE A 31 2.06 6.27 -7.84
CA ILE A 31 1.06 5.77 -6.88
C ILE A 31 1.06 6.62 -5.61
N GLU A 32 2.23 7.03 -5.09
CA GLU A 32 2.33 7.94 -3.92
C GLU A 32 1.67 9.31 -4.20
N GLU A 33 1.58 9.72 -5.46
CA GLU A 33 0.93 10.96 -5.90
C GLU A 33 -0.57 10.80 -6.17
N GLY A 34 -1.14 9.60 -5.98
CA GLY A 34 -2.56 9.34 -6.22
C GLY A 34 -2.90 8.83 -7.62
N VAL A 35 -1.90 8.47 -8.43
CA VAL A 35 -2.15 7.90 -9.77
C VAL A 35 -2.31 6.39 -9.65
N PHE A 36 -3.56 5.94 -9.55
CA PHE A 36 -3.93 4.53 -9.47
C PHE A 36 -4.42 4.04 -10.83
N ILE A 37 -3.55 3.36 -11.58
CA ILE A 37 -3.88 2.76 -12.88
C ILE A 37 -4.58 1.42 -12.67
N GLU A 38 -5.78 1.27 -13.21
CA GLU A 38 -6.63 0.08 -13.08
C GLU A 38 -6.22 -1.03 -14.06
N GLU A 39 -4.94 -1.38 -14.05
CA GLU A 39 -4.39 -2.53 -14.76
C GLU A 39 -4.01 -3.63 -13.77
N HIS A 40 -4.34 -4.88 -14.08
CA HIS A 40 -4.13 -6.00 -13.17
C HIS A 40 -2.65 -6.16 -12.73
N SER A 41 -1.68 -5.87 -13.60
CA SER A 41 -0.25 -5.89 -13.25
C SER A 41 0.12 -4.82 -12.21
N VAL A 42 -0.49 -3.62 -12.28
CA VAL A 42 -0.33 -2.53 -11.31
C VAL A 42 -1.03 -2.87 -9.99
N MET A 43 -2.24 -3.43 -10.05
CA MET A 43 -2.96 -3.93 -8.88
C MET A 43 -2.12 -4.98 -8.12
N CYS A 44 -1.59 -5.96 -8.85
CA CYS A 44 -0.75 -6.98 -8.25
C CYS A 44 0.60 -6.44 -7.77
N TYR A 45 1.13 -5.38 -8.38
CA TYR A 45 2.32 -4.68 -7.86
C TYR A 45 2.04 -4.12 -6.47
N ILE A 46 0.89 -3.44 -6.27
CA ILE A 46 0.49 -2.94 -4.96
C ILE A 46 0.35 -4.09 -3.95
N ALA A 47 -0.35 -5.16 -4.32
CA ALA A 47 -0.49 -6.35 -3.48
C ALA A 47 0.86 -7.00 -3.13
N CYS A 48 1.79 -7.07 -4.08
CA CYS A 48 3.14 -7.58 -3.85
C CYS A 48 3.91 -6.74 -2.83
N VAL A 49 3.82 -5.41 -2.91
CA VAL A 49 4.47 -4.50 -1.95
C VAL A 49 3.90 -4.73 -0.55
N TYR A 50 2.58 -4.81 -0.40
CA TYR A 50 1.98 -5.10 0.91
C TYR A 50 2.30 -6.49 1.46
N LYS A 51 2.41 -7.50 0.58
CA LYS A 51 2.94 -8.83 0.96
C LYS A 51 4.38 -8.71 1.44
N ALA A 52 5.25 -7.93 0.78
CA ALA A 52 6.63 -7.72 1.20
C ALA A 52 6.74 -6.96 2.54
N ILE A 53 5.81 -6.04 2.83
CA ILE A 53 5.70 -5.35 4.13
C ILE A 53 5.13 -6.28 5.23
N GLN A 54 4.65 -7.47 4.86
CA GLN A 54 4.08 -8.46 5.78
C GLN A 54 2.81 -7.97 6.47
N VAL A 55 1.90 -7.33 5.70
CA VAL A 55 0.58 -6.90 6.20
C VAL A 55 -0.59 -7.61 5.54
N VAL A 56 -0.30 -8.59 4.70
CA VAL A 56 -1.30 -9.42 4.03
C VAL A 56 -1.34 -10.78 4.72
N ASN A 57 -2.53 -11.21 5.12
CA ASN A 57 -2.82 -12.51 5.73
C ASN A 57 -4.05 -13.11 5.03
N ASN A 58 -4.00 -14.40 4.68
CA ASN A 58 -5.07 -15.07 3.91
C ASN A 58 -5.54 -14.26 2.68
N ASP A 59 -4.57 -13.71 1.93
CA ASP A 59 -4.81 -12.86 0.75
C ASP A 59 -5.69 -11.61 1.02
N ARG A 60 -5.70 -11.14 2.27
CA ARG A 60 -6.40 -9.92 2.71
C ARG A 60 -5.46 -9.02 3.52
N LEU A 61 -5.67 -7.71 3.47
CA LEU A 61 -5.01 -6.78 4.38
C LEU A 61 -5.48 -7.06 5.81
N ASP A 62 -4.53 -7.31 6.70
CA ASP A 62 -4.78 -7.49 8.12
C ASP A 62 -4.56 -6.17 8.86
N MET A 63 -5.63 -5.59 9.41
CA MET A 63 -5.57 -4.27 10.04
C MET A 63 -4.64 -4.23 11.25
N GLY A 64 -4.46 -5.35 11.97
CA GLY A 64 -3.53 -5.46 13.08
C GLY A 64 -2.07 -5.39 12.61
N LEU A 65 -1.74 -6.11 11.53
CA LEU A 65 -0.42 -6.06 10.90
C LEU A 65 -0.14 -4.70 10.27
N VAL A 66 -1.12 -4.11 9.56
CA VAL A 66 -1.03 -2.76 9.00
C VAL A 66 -0.70 -1.74 10.10
N SER A 67 -1.46 -1.75 11.20
CA SER A 67 -1.25 -0.83 12.32
C SER A 67 0.16 -0.97 12.91
N LYS A 68 0.62 -2.21 13.10
CA LYS A 68 1.95 -2.51 13.62
C LYS A 68 3.07 -1.98 12.71
N GLN A 69 2.92 -2.12 11.39
CA GLN A 69 3.91 -1.61 10.43
C GLN A 69 3.92 -0.09 10.34
N ILE A 70 2.75 0.56 10.46
CA ILE A 70 2.66 2.02 10.59
C ILE A 70 3.40 2.48 11.85
N ASP A 71 3.15 1.84 13.00
CA ASP A 71 3.81 2.21 14.26
C ASP A 71 5.33 2.03 14.22
N LEU A 72 5.82 1.04 13.47
CA LEU A 72 7.25 0.77 13.31
C LEU A 72 7.95 1.76 12.36
N LEU A 73 7.34 2.03 11.20
CA LEU A 73 8.01 2.73 10.11
C LEU A 73 7.72 4.24 10.12
N TYR A 74 6.45 4.63 10.31
CA TYR A 74 5.99 5.98 10.00
C TYR A 74 6.56 7.04 10.96
N PRO A 75 6.66 8.31 10.52
CA PRO A 75 6.90 9.45 11.41
C PRO A 75 5.78 9.58 12.46
N GLN A 76 6.11 10.02 13.67
CA GLN A 76 5.16 10.07 14.80
C GLN A 76 3.87 10.85 14.47
N ASN A 77 4.00 11.99 13.79
CA ASN A 77 2.86 12.83 13.41
C ASN A 77 1.96 12.23 12.31
N MET A 78 2.39 11.16 11.63
CA MET A 78 1.63 10.51 10.56
C MET A 78 0.98 9.20 11.00
N LYS A 79 1.34 8.64 12.16
CA LYS A 79 0.88 7.30 12.59
C LYS A 79 -0.63 7.23 12.80
N GLU A 80 -1.17 8.09 13.66
CA GLU A 80 -2.61 8.08 13.96
C GLU A 80 -3.47 8.41 12.75
N PRO A 81 -3.17 9.45 11.95
CA PRO A 81 -3.92 9.72 10.72
C PRO A 81 -3.85 8.55 9.72
N ALA A 82 -2.68 7.96 9.50
CA ALA A 82 -2.51 6.79 8.63
C ALA A 82 -3.34 5.58 9.10
N LYS A 83 -3.30 5.26 10.39
CA LYS A 83 -4.09 4.15 10.98
C LYS A 83 -5.59 4.41 10.84
N LYS A 84 -6.03 5.65 11.06
CA LYS A 84 -7.44 6.04 10.90
C LYS A 84 -7.90 5.85 9.45
N ALA A 85 -7.14 6.37 8.48
CA ALA A 85 -7.48 6.25 7.06
C ALA A 85 -7.45 4.78 6.58
N ALA A 86 -6.44 4.00 6.98
CA ALA A 86 -6.40 2.57 6.68
C ALA A 86 -7.60 1.81 7.29
N GLY A 87 -7.98 2.12 8.54
CA GLY A 87 -9.13 1.51 9.20
C GLY A 87 -10.48 1.84 8.54
N GLN A 88 -10.61 3.02 7.91
CA GLN A 88 -11.80 3.39 7.13
C GLN A 88 -11.92 2.61 5.82
N CYS A 89 -10.79 2.19 5.24
CA CYS A 89 -10.73 1.65 3.89
C CYS A 89 -10.55 0.13 3.84
N VAL A 90 -10.11 -0.51 4.92
CA VAL A 90 -9.75 -1.94 4.93
C VAL A 90 -10.92 -2.85 4.50
N SER A 91 -12.17 -2.49 4.79
CA SER A 91 -13.35 -3.29 4.41
C SER A 91 -13.71 -3.20 2.93
N ILE A 92 -13.12 -2.28 2.15
CA ILE A 92 -13.35 -2.20 0.70
C ILE A 92 -12.90 -3.48 0.00
N GLN A 93 -11.85 -4.11 0.53
CA GLN A 93 -11.29 -5.32 -0.03
C GLN A 93 -12.34 -6.44 -0.13
N ASP A 94 -13.30 -6.50 0.79
CA ASP A 94 -14.30 -7.56 0.90
C ASP A 94 -15.27 -7.60 -0.30
N LYS A 95 -15.29 -6.53 -1.10
CA LYS A 95 -16.10 -6.43 -2.32
C LYS A 95 -15.49 -7.19 -3.51
N TYR A 96 -14.23 -7.62 -3.41
CA TYR A 96 -13.46 -8.20 -4.50
C TYR A 96 -12.99 -9.60 -4.13
N SER A 97 -13.12 -10.55 -5.07
CA SER A 97 -12.64 -11.92 -4.91
C SER A 97 -11.15 -12.04 -5.25
N ASP A 98 -10.69 -11.30 -6.26
CA ASP A 98 -9.28 -11.22 -6.60
C ASP A 98 -8.52 -10.41 -5.55
N MET A 99 -7.40 -10.95 -5.09
CA MET A 99 -6.56 -10.31 -4.06
C MET A 99 -5.96 -9.00 -4.56
N CYS A 100 -5.50 -8.95 -5.81
CA CYS A 100 -4.83 -7.78 -6.35
C CYS A 100 -5.81 -6.60 -6.44
N GLU A 101 -7.02 -6.84 -6.96
CA GLU A 101 -8.12 -5.87 -6.96
C GLU A 101 -8.50 -5.46 -5.53
N ALA A 102 -8.71 -6.43 -4.65
CA ALA A 102 -9.11 -6.19 -3.27
C ALA A 102 -8.15 -5.24 -2.54
N ILE A 103 -6.85 -5.52 -2.63
CA ILE A 103 -5.82 -4.69 -2.01
C ILE A 103 -5.73 -3.34 -2.73
N PHE A 104 -5.74 -3.31 -4.07
CA PHE A 104 -5.67 -2.08 -4.84
C PHE A 104 -6.75 -1.08 -4.46
N TYR A 105 -8.02 -1.49 -4.41
CA TYR A 105 -9.13 -0.57 -4.10
C TYR A 105 -9.11 -0.12 -2.63
N ALA A 106 -8.70 -0.97 -1.70
CA ALA A 106 -8.48 -0.56 -0.32
C ALA A 106 -7.34 0.47 -0.20
N THR A 107 -6.26 0.29 -0.96
CA THR A 107 -5.12 1.23 -1.00
C THR A 107 -5.49 2.56 -1.66
N LYS A 108 -6.26 2.54 -2.75
CA LYS A 108 -6.76 3.74 -3.42
C LYS A 108 -7.61 4.59 -2.46
N CYS A 109 -8.55 3.96 -1.75
CA CYS A 109 -9.29 4.63 -0.69
C CYS A 109 -8.38 5.17 0.41
N TYR A 110 -7.38 4.40 0.85
CA TYR A 110 -6.45 4.86 1.89
C TYR A 110 -5.72 6.14 1.48
N TYR A 111 -5.26 6.23 0.23
CA TYR A 111 -4.73 7.47 -0.33
C TYR A 111 -5.77 8.58 -0.34
N GLU A 112 -6.98 8.34 -0.87
CA GLU A 112 -8.03 9.36 -0.98
C GLU A 112 -8.51 9.90 0.38
N ALA A 113 -8.49 9.06 1.42
CA ALA A 113 -8.90 9.42 2.78
C ALA A 113 -7.87 10.31 3.49
N ASP A 114 -6.57 10.09 3.26
CA ASP A 114 -5.50 10.96 3.76
C ASP A 114 -4.23 10.92 2.89
N PRO A 115 -4.18 11.72 1.81
CA PRO A 115 -3.01 11.77 0.93
C PRO A 115 -1.74 12.23 1.65
N SER A 116 -1.90 13.04 2.72
CA SER A 116 -0.78 13.61 3.46
C SER A 116 -0.05 12.56 4.29
N SER A 117 -0.75 11.53 4.75
CA SER A 117 -0.20 10.41 5.52
C SER A 117 0.11 9.18 4.68
N PHE A 118 -0.29 9.15 3.40
CA PHE A 118 0.03 8.06 2.49
C PHE A 118 1.51 8.06 2.10
N ILE A 119 2.19 6.92 2.35
CA ILE A 119 3.56 6.66 1.90
C ILE A 119 3.56 5.32 1.16
N PHE A 120 4.08 5.35 -0.07
CA PHE A 120 4.21 4.19 -0.92
C PHE A 120 5.52 4.28 -1.74
N PRO A 121 6.22 3.17 -2.04
CA PRO A 121 7.49 3.20 -2.77
C PRO A 121 7.41 3.66 -4.23
#